data_AF-A0AAV0VKN8-F1
#
_entry.id   AF-A0AAV0VKN8-F1
#
_cell.length_a   1.000
_cell.length_b   1.000
_cell.length_c   1.000
_cell.angle_alpha   90.00
_cell.angle_beta   90.00
_cell.angle_gamma   90.00
#
_symmetry.space_group_name_H-M   'P 1'
#
loop_
_entity.id
_entity.type
_entity.pdbx_description
1 polymer ?
#
loop_
_entity_poly.entity_id
_entity_poly.type
_entity_poly.pdbx_seq_one_letter_code
_entity_poly.pdbx_strand_id
1 'polypeptide(L)'
;MLFLSSDCSLLGLCYVIKSRAPIWHAETQSESVEYLWTRRWEQSEPRNKDLIKEPFKKVPGWDGTRAIWTTLNRIRTEQGRCNYLLHKWGMVGSPLCECGETQTIKHMVESCPITMFKKGLTKLHEGGPTAIKWLEELNTRL
;
A
#
# COMPACT_ATOMS: atom_id res chain seq x y z
N MET A 1 21.51 34.77 -16.95
CA MET A 1 21.91 34.48 -18.34
C MET A 1 23.21 33.69 -18.27
N LEU A 2 23.35 32.57 -19.00
CA LEU A 2 24.58 31.85 -19.41
C LEU A 2 25.76 31.81 -18.39
N PHE A 3 26.03 30.71 -17.68
CA PHE A 3 26.82 29.52 -18.08
C PHE A 3 28.31 29.56 -17.63
N LEU A 4 28.73 28.49 -16.90
CA LEU A 4 30.08 27.88 -16.83
C LEU A 4 31.27 28.76 -16.35
N SER A 5 32.32 28.21 -15.72
CA SER A 5 32.66 26.80 -15.42
C SER A 5 32.79 26.57 -13.88
N SER A 6 33.83 26.11 -13.17
CA SER A 6 35.16 25.52 -13.50
C SER A 6 35.75 24.78 -12.28
N ASP A 7 36.98 24.26 -12.43
CA ASP A 7 37.99 23.97 -11.40
C ASP A 7 37.54 23.30 -10.09
N CYS A 8 37.26 21.99 -10.17
CA CYS A 8 37.23 21.09 -9.01
C CYS A 8 38.25 19.95 -9.19
N SER A 9 39.53 20.33 -9.27
CA SER A 9 40.64 19.48 -9.73
C SER A 9 41.77 19.34 -8.71
N LEU A 10 41.44 18.84 -7.51
CA LEU A 10 42.39 18.20 -6.57
C LEU A 10 41.61 17.26 -5.64
N LEU A 11 41.99 15.96 -5.60
CA LEU A 11 41.37 14.91 -4.77
C LEU A 11 39.84 14.71 -4.93
N GLY A 12 39.30 15.04 -6.11
CA GLY A 12 37.86 15.09 -6.38
C GLY A 12 37.13 13.75 -6.48
N LEU A 13 36.86 13.08 -5.36
CA LEU A 13 35.74 12.14 -5.25
C LEU A 13 34.42 12.92 -5.15
N CYS A 14 34.02 13.54 -6.27
CA CYS A 14 32.74 14.25 -6.38
C CYS A 14 31.59 13.23 -6.33
N TYR A 15 31.08 12.98 -5.12
CA TYR A 15 30.06 11.98 -4.84
C TYR A 15 28.73 12.37 -5.49
N VAL A 16 28.51 11.92 -6.73
CA VAL A 16 27.23 12.05 -7.42
C VAL A 16 26.17 11.31 -6.60
N ILE A 17 25.22 12.08 -6.06
CA ILE A 17 24.08 11.55 -5.30
C ILE A 17 23.40 10.47 -6.15
N LYS A 18 23.05 9.30 -5.59
CA LYS A 18 22.51 8.16 -6.35
C LYS A 18 21.26 8.50 -7.20
N SER A 19 20.49 9.51 -6.83
CA SER A 19 19.34 10.03 -7.59
C SER A 19 19.70 10.94 -8.77
N ARG A 20 20.97 11.31 -8.92
CA ARG A 20 21.55 12.11 -10.02
C ARG A 20 22.57 11.34 -10.85
N ALA A 21 22.89 10.10 -10.47
CA ALA A 21 23.69 9.21 -11.30
C ALA A 21 22.87 8.79 -12.54
N PRO A 22 23.44 8.86 -13.77
CA PRO A 22 22.76 8.34 -14.95
C PRO A 22 22.44 6.84 -14.79
N ILE A 23 21.20 6.46 -15.09
CA ILE A 23 20.70 5.07 -14.94
C ILE A 23 21.58 4.06 -15.68
N TRP A 24 22.19 4.47 -16.80
CA TRP A 24 23.09 3.68 -17.64
C TRP A 24 24.41 3.26 -16.98
N HIS A 25 24.75 3.79 -15.79
CA HIS A 25 25.90 3.37 -14.99
C HIS A 25 25.54 2.38 -13.86
N ALA A 26 24.27 1.97 -13.74
CA ALA A 26 23.89 0.91 -12.83
C ALA A 26 24.27 -0.46 -13.43
N GLU A 27 25.04 -1.26 -12.69
CA GLU A 27 25.27 -2.66 -13.04
C GLU A 27 23.94 -3.42 -13.04
N THR A 28 23.60 -4.03 -14.17
CA THR A 28 22.37 -4.82 -14.32
C THR A 28 22.47 -6.07 -13.45
N GLN A 29 21.64 -6.16 -12.41
CA GLN A 29 21.56 -7.35 -11.56
C GLN A 29 21.12 -8.56 -12.40
N SER A 30 21.83 -9.68 -12.27
CA SER A 30 21.52 -10.94 -12.95
C SER A 30 20.42 -11.76 -12.26
N GLU A 31 19.99 -11.35 -11.07
CA GLU A 31 18.85 -11.94 -10.36
C GLU A 31 17.52 -11.53 -11.01
N SER A 32 16.59 -12.48 -11.15
CA SER A 32 15.27 -12.19 -11.75
C SER A 32 14.45 -11.23 -10.87
N VAL A 33 13.59 -10.42 -11.50
CA VAL A 33 12.74 -9.45 -10.81
C VAL A 33 11.74 -10.15 -9.89
N GLU A 34 11.25 -11.31 -10.30
CA GLU A 34 10.34 -12.18 -9.55
C GLU A 34 11.02 -12.71 -8.27
N TYR A 35 12.27 -13.17 -8.40
CA TYR A 35 13.07 -13.62 -7.26
C TYR A 35 13.40 -12.48 -6.30
N LEU A 36 13.79 -11.30 -6.82
CA LEU A 36 14.03 -10.09 -6.02
C LEU A 36 12.80 -9.65 -5.22
N TRP A 37 11.60 -9.70 -5.81
CA TRP A 37 10.36 -9.37 -5.10
C TRP A 37 9.91 -10.45 -4.12
N THR A 38 10.09 -11.73 -4.47
CA THR A 38 9.73 -12.86 -3.58
C THR A 38 10.60 -12.85 -2.33
N ARG A 39 11.92 -12.74 -2.48
CA ARG A 39 12.89 -12.61 -1.37
C ARG A 39 12.58 -11.41 -0.46
N ARG A 40 12.18 -10.27 -1.04
CA ARG A 40 11.76 -9.09 -0.26
C ARG A 40 10.44 -9.30 0.48
N TRP A 41 9.48 -9.99 -0.12
CA TRP A 41 8.19 -10.29 0.50
C TRP A 41 8.35 -11.25 1.69
N GLU A 42 9.14 -12.31 1.51
CA GLU A 42 9.50 -13.27 2.56
C GLU A 42 10.17 -12.59 3.76
N GLN A 43 11.14 -11.69 3.49
CA GLN A 43 11.88 -10.92 4.51
C GLN A 43 11.06 -9.80 5.17
N SER A 44 9.87 -9.49 4.67
CA SER A 44 8.99 -8.43 5.20
C SER A 44 7.89 -8.99 6.09
N GLU A 45 7.49 -8.26 7.13
CA GLU A 45 6.34 -8.61 7.98
C GLU A 45 5.16 -7.64 7.80
N PRO A 46 4.49 -7.64 6.63
CA PRO A 46 3.28 -6.87 6.39
C PRO A 46 2.08 -7.50 7.09
N ARG A 47 1.09 -6.68 7.42
CA ARG A 47 -0.20 -7.19 7.91
C ARG A 47 -0.87 -8.06 6.84
N ASN A 48 -1.46 -9.17 7.29
CA ASN A 48 -2.18 -10.13 6.46
C ASN A 48 -1.33 -10.69 5.29
N LYS A 49 -0.03 -10.93 5.54
CA LYS A 49 0.96 -11.56 4.63
C LYS A 49 0.38 -12.78 3.89
N ASP A 50 -0.38 -13.61 4.60
CA ASP A 50 -1.01 -14.85 4.12
C ASP A 50 -2.04 -14.66 2.99
N LEU A 51 -2.57 -13.44 2.82
CA LEU A 51 -3.47 -13.10 1.72
C LEU A 51 -2.74 -13.01 0.37
N ILE A 52 -1.42 -12.81 0.35
CA ILE A 52 -0.64 -12.65 -0.90
C ILE A 52 0.44 -13.73 -0.94
N LYS A 53 0.07 -14.88 -1.51
CA LYS A 53 0.95 -16.05 -1.66
C LYS A 53 2.06 -15.85 -2.69
N GLU A 54 1.79 -15.10 -3.75
CA GLU A 54 2.70 -14.91 -4.88
C GLU A 54 2.73 -13.42 -5.27
N PRO A 55 3.72 -12.63 -4.79
CA PRO A 55 3.71 -11.17 -4.89
C PRO A 55 3.88 -10.64 -6.32
N PHE A 56 4.29 -11.49 -7.27
CA PHE A 56 4.47 -11.17 -8.69
C PHE A 56 3.21 -11.46 -9.55
N LYS A 57 2.16 -12.08 -8.99
CA LYS A 57 0.90 -12.35 -9.71
C LYS A 57 -0.14 -11.27 -9.46
N LYS A 58 -1.05 -11.07 -10.43
CA LYS A 58 -2.27 -10.28 -10.24
C LYS A 58 -3.11 -10.89 -9.12
N VAL A 59 -3.29 -10.17 -8.00
CA VAL A 59 -4.25 -10.55 -6.95
C VAL A 59 -5.69 -10.17 -7.36
N PRO A 60 -6.74 -10.80 -6.78
CA PRO A 60 -8.12 -10.62 -7.26
C PRO A 60 -8.62 -9.17 -7.20
N GLY A 61 -9.58 -8.83 -8.05
CA GLY A 61 -10.07 -7.46 -8.21
C GLY A 61 -9.14 -6.52 -8.98
N TRP A 62 -8.03 -7.02 -9.54
CA TRP A 62 -7.13 -6.24 -10.42
C TRP A 62 -7.88 -5.56 -11.57
N ASP A 63 -8.76 -6.29 -12.23
CA ASP A 63 -9.51 -5.82 -13.41
C ASP A 63 -10.77 -5.01 -13.03
N GLY A 64 -10.92 -4.65 -11.74
CA GLY A 64 -11.97 -3.75 -11.24
C GLY A 64 -11.63 -2.27 -11.45
N THR A 65 -12.54 -1.36 -11.05
CA THR A 65 -12.27 0.08 -11.15
C THR A 65 -11.11 0.49 -10.23
N ARG A 66 -10.38 1.56 -10.59
CA ARG A 66 -9.28 2.10 -9.77
C ARG A 66 -9.70 2.34 -8.32
N ALA A 67 -10.94 2.76 -8.08
CA ALA A 67 -11.49 2.94 -6.73
C ALA A 67 -11.52 1.61 -5.97
N ILE A 68 -12.26 0.62 -6.46
CA ILE A 68 -12.38 -0.74 -5.90
C ILE A 68 -10.99 -1.34 -5.62
N TRP A 69 -10.08 -1.25 -6.59
CA TRP A 69 -8.70 -1.73 -6.47
C TRP A 69 -7.92 -1.06 -5.34
N THR A 70 -8.00 0.28 -5.22
CA THR A 70 -7.35 0.99 -4.12
C THR A 70 -7.94 0.64 -2.75
N THR A 71 -9.27 0.54 -2.64
CA THR A 71 -9.94 0.17 -1.39
C THR A 71 -9.55 -1.24 -0.95
N LEU A 72 -9.54 -2.22 -1.87
CA LEU A 72 -9.10 -3.60 -1.60
C LEU A 72 -7.66 -3.67 -1.10
N ASN A 73 -6.73 -2.94 -1.70
CA ASN A 73 -5.31 -2.99 -1.30
C ASN A 73 -5.05 -2.29 0.04
N ARG A 74 -5.81 -1.24 0.36
CA ARG A 74 -5.83 -0.60 1.68
C ARG A 74 -6.42 -1.51 2.75
N ILE A 75 -7.43 -2.30 2.40
CA ILE A 75 -8.00 -3.34 3.26
C ILE A 75 -7.00 -4.47 3.53
N ARG A 76 -6.37 -5.02 2.48
CA ARG A 76 -5.34 -6.08 2.59
C ARG A 76 -4.21 -5.69 3.55
N THR A 77 -3.70 -4.46 3.45
CA THR A 77 -2.57 -3.95 4.26
C THR A 77 -2.98 -3.31 5.59
N GLU A 78 -4.29 -3.15 5.84
CA GLU A 78 -4.88 -2.32 6.90
C GLU A 78 -4.37 -0.86 6.94
N GLN A 79 -3.81 -0.34 5.83
CA GLN A 79 -3.33 1.05 5.71
C GLN A 79 -4.29 1.87 4.85
N GLY A 80 -4.91 2.90 5.41
CA GLY A 80 -5.87 3.74 4.67
C GLY A 80 -6.48 4.85 5.53
N ARG A 81 -7.59 5.42 5.08
CA ARG A 81 -8.30 6.54 5.71
C ARG A 81 -9.29 6.05 6.77
N CYS A 82 -8.76 5.56 7.90
CA CYS A 82 -9.52 5.28 9.11
C CYS A 82 -9.18 6.29 10.21
N ASN A 83 -10.14 6.60 11.11
CA ASN A 83 -9.95 7.64 12.12
C ASN A 83 -8.79 7.35 13.07
N TYR A 84 -8.44 6.08 13.33
CA TYR A 84 -7.21 5.74 14.07
C TYR A 84 -5.94 6.32 13.42
N LEU A 85 -5.75 6.15 12.10
CA LEU A 85 -4.58 6.68 11.39
C LEU A 85 -4.66 8.19 11.20
N LEU A 86 -5.85 8.73 10.91
CA LEU A 86 -6.06 10.18 10.77
C LEU A 86 -5.80 10.92 12.10
N HIS A 87 -6.24 10.37 13.24
CA HIS A 87 -5.97 10.91 14.57
C HIS A 87 -4.48 10.82 14.92
N LYS A 88 -3.82 9.70 14.59
CA LYS A 88 -2.36 9.54 14.73
C LYS A 88 -1.56 10.58 13.90
N TRP A 89 -2.15 11.15 12.86
CA TRP A 89 -1.58 12.22 12.04
C TRP A 89 -2.14 13.62 12.36
N GLY A 90 -2.94 13.77 13.42
CA GLY A 90 -3.55 15.06 13.81
C GLY A 90 -4.62 15.61 12.85
N MET A 91 -5.11 14.79 11.92
CA MET A 91 -6.09 15.20 10.89
C MET A 91 -7.54 15.17 11.39
N VAL A 92 -7.83 14.48 12.49
CA VAL A 92 -9.14 14.44 13.16
C VAL A 92 -8.94 14.44 14.68
N GLY A 93 -9.87 15.04 15.42
CA GLY A 93 -9.79 15.17 16.88
C GLY A 93 -10.22 13.93 17.69
N SER A 94 -10.56 12.82 17.03
CA SER A 94 -10.93 11.56 17.70
C SER A 94 -10.61 10.34 16.81
N PRO A 95 -10.10 9.23 17.37
CA PRO A 95 -9.85 7.99 16.62
C PRO A 95 -11.09 7.08 16.48
N LEU A 96 -12.23 7.48 17.06
CA LEU A 96 -13.42 6.64 17.20
C LEU A 96 -14.26 6.55 15.90
N CYS A 97 -15.06 5.50 15.82
CA CYS A 97 -16.09 5.25 14.82
C CYS A 97 -17.47 5.68 15.33
N GLU A 98 -18.46 5.73 14.45
CA GLU A 98 -19.86 6.06 14.78
C GLU A 98 -20.50 5.07 15.78
N CYS A 99 -19.99 3.84 15.86
CA CYS A 99 -20.37 2.84 16.86
C CYS A 99 -19.69 3.00 18.24
N GLY A 100 -18.86 4.03 18.42
CA GLY A 100 -18.11 4.31 19.66
C GLY A 100 -16.74 3.62 19.78
N GLU A 101 -16.48 2.57 18.99
CA GLU A 101 -15.21 1.83 19.01
C GLU A 101 -14.09 2.50 18.20
N THR A 102 -12.83 2.12 18.44
CA THR A 102 -11.69 2.69 17.69
C THR A 102 -11.74 2.29 16.21
N GLN A 103 -11.84 3.26 15.30
CA GLN A 103 -11.97 2.98 13.87
C GLN A 103 -10.63 2.56 13.26
N THR A 104 -10.38 1.25 13.25
CA THR A 104 -9.36 0.60 12.42
C THR A 104 -9.99 -0.02 11.18
N ILE A 105 -9.19 -0.31 10.16
CA ILE A 105 -9.68 -1.01 8.96
C ILE A 105 -10.16 -2.42 9.31
N LYS A 106 -9.43 -3.14 10.18
CA LYS A 106 -9.85 -4.44 10.71
C LYS A 106 -11.19 -4.35 11.44
N HIS A 107 -11.41 -3.32 12.26
CA HIS A 107 -12.70 -3.10 12.91
C HIS A 107 -13.84 -2.94 11.87
N MET A 108 -13.67 -2.05 10.89
CA MET A 108 -14.67 -1.81 9.85
C MET A 108 -15.01 -3.06 9.02
N VAL A 109 -14.03 -3.93 8.74
CA VAL A 109 -14.26 -5.15 7.96
C VAL A 109 -14.89 -6.27 8.80
N GLU A 110 -14.44 -6.47 10.05
CA GLU A 110 -14.67 -7.71 10.81
C GLU A 110 -15.55 -7.58 12.06
N SER A 111 -15.81 -6.38 12.58
CA SER A 111 -16.54 -6.21 13.86
C SER A 111 -17.45 -4.98 13.98
N CYS A 112 -17.34 -3.99 13.11
CA CYS A 112 -18.19 -2.80 13.15
C CYS A 112 -19.66 -3.15 12.85
N PRO A 113 -20.62 -2.91 13.76
CA PRO A 113 -22.02 -3.25 13.53
C PRO A 113 -22.65 -2.55 12.30
N ILE A 114 -22.07 -1.42 11.90
CA ILE A 114 -22.53 -0.57 10.79
C ILE A 114 -21.95 -1.03 9.44
N THR A 115 -20.67 -1.42 9.41
CA THR A 115 -19.93 -1.65 8.15
C THR A 115 -19.39 -3.06 7.93
N MET A 116 -19.42 -3.96 8.91
CA MET A 116 -18.82 -5.30 8.83
C MET A 116 -19.23 -6.11 7.59
N PHE A 117 -18.25 -6.65 6.87
CA PHE A 117 -18.47 -7.57 5.77
C PHE A 117 -18.71 -8.99 6.28
N LYS A 118 -19.99 -9.40 6.35
CA LYS A 118 -20.45 -10.67 6.96
C LYS A 118 -19.81 -11.97 6.45
N LYS A 119 -19.04 -11.95 5.35
CA LYS A 119 -18.31 -13.13 4.84
C LYS A 119 -16.82 -13.17 5.23
N GLY A 120 -16.32 -12.16 5.95
CA GLY A 120 -14.94 -12.08 6.43
C GLY A 120 -13.89 -11.63 5.40
N LEU A 121 -12.71 -11.27 5.89
CA LEU A 121 -11.62 -10.67 5.12
C LEU A 121 -11.12 -11.56 3.94
N THR A 122 -11.17 -12.88 4.08
CA THR A 122 -10.77 -13.81 3.00
C THR A 122 -11.73 -13.75 1.80
N LYS A 123 -13.04 -13.77 2.03
CA LYS A 123 -14.05 -13.60 0.98
C LYS A 123 -14.13 -12.18 0.43
N LEU A 124 -13.61 -11.20 1.17
CA LEU A 124 -13.42 -9.84 0.68
C LEU A 124 -12.19 -9.75 -0.25
N HIS A 125 -11.08 -10.39 0.13
CA HIS A 125 -9.87 -10.49 -0.70
C HIS A 125 -10.14 -11.15 -2.06
N GLU A 126 -11.00 -12.18 -2.11
CA GLU A 126 -11.41 -12.87 -3.34
C GLU A 126 -12.06 -11.94 -4.39
N GLY A 127 -12.56 -10.76 -4.00
CA GLY A 127 -13.02 -9.73 -4.95
C GLY A 127 -14.29 -10.10 -5.74
N GLY A 128 -15.05 -11.12 -5.32
CA GLY A 128 -16.28 -11.55 -6.00
C GLY A 128 -17.42 -10.52 -5.94
N PRO A 129 -18.55 -10.73 -6.65
CA PRO A 129 -19.60 -9.72 -6.82
C PRO A 129 -20.17 -9.15 -5.51
N THR A 130 -20.30 -9.97 -4.45
CA THR A 130 -20.77 -9.47 -3.13
C THR A 130 -19.73 -8.64 -2.39
N ALA A 131 -18.43 -8.83 -2.67
CA ALA A 131 -17.36 -8.00 -2.14
C ALA A 131 -17.34 -6.65 -2.86
N ILE A 132 -17.45 -6.64 -4.19
CA ILE A 132 -17.53 -5.42 -5.02
C ILE A 132 -18.71 -4.55 -4.57
N LYS A 133 -19.93 -5.12 -4.49
CA LYS A 133 -21.12 -4.38 -4.06
C LYS A 133 -20.94 -3.73 -2.67
N TRP A 134 -20.37 -4.46 -1.70
CA TRP A 134 -20.10 -3.91 -0.37
C TRP A 134 -19.05 -2.78 -0.38
N LEU A 135 -18.06 -2.83 -1.28
CA LEU A 135 -17.08 -1.74 -1.48
C LEU A 135 -17.70 -0.50 -2.13
N GLU A 136 -18.76 -0.66 -2.94
CA GLU A 136 -19.51 0.42 -3.58
C GLU A 136 -20.52 1.08 -2.62
N GLU A 137 -21.11 0.30 -1.72
CA GLU A 137 -21.98 0.76 -0.62
C GLU A 137 -21.21 1.42 0.54
N LEU A 138 -19.87 1.40 0.51
CA LEU A 138 -19.01 1.85 1.61
C LEU A 138 -18.81 3.39 1.62
N ASN A 139 -19.61 4.07 2.43
CA ASN A 139 -19.65 5.54 2.54
C ASN A 139 -18.27 6.21 2.82
N THR A 140 -17.38 5.52 3.54
CA THR A 140 -16.02 5.99 3.81
C THR A 140 -15.02 5.43 2.78
N ARG A 141 -14.41 6.30 1.98
CA ARG A 141 -13.30 5.92 1.08
C ARG A 141 -12.02 5.65 1.87
N LEU A 142 -11.92 4.44 2.43
CA LEU A 142 -10.68 3.86 3.01
C LEU A 142 -9.50 4.12 2.09
#